data_AF-A0AAD2V4S4-F1
#
_entry.id   AF-A0AAD2V4S4-F1
#
_cell.length_a   1.000
_cell.length_b   1.000
_cell.length_c   1.000
_cell.angle_alpha   90.00
_cell.angle_beta   90.00
_cell.angle_gamma   90.00
#
_symmetry.space_group_name_H-M   'P 1'
#
loop_
_entity.id
_entity.type
_entity.pdbx_description
1 polymer ?
#
loop_
_entity_poly.entity_id
_entity_poly.type
_entity_poly.pdbx_seq_one_letter_code
_entity_poly.pdbx_strand_id
1 'polypeptide(L)'
;MTITVTDVVPIDELREHIEFDGTDRDKMITRYAQGALDYCIKWCDEPAWTKAEDIPAPVINAMLLVFADQFEHRLSQTEVQLYTNASAENLMWFYRNWSNKAGGEP
;
A
#
# COMPACT_ATOMS: atom_id res chain seq x y z
N MET A 1 -2.34 -11.03 -12.74
CA MET A 1 -0.96 -10.51 -12.87
C MET A 1 -0.64 -9.86 -11.54
N THR A 2 0.52 -10.12 -10.96
CA THR A 2 0.87 -9.60 -9.62
C THR A 2 1.94 -8.54 -9.79
N ILE A 3 1.62 -7.30 -9.41
CA ILE A 3 2.57 -6.18 -9.42
C ILE A 3 3.50 -6.37 -8.22
N THR A 4 4.82 -6.36 -8.45
CA THR A 4 5.81 -6.47 -7.38
C THR A 4 6.00 -5.11 -6.73
N VAL A 5 5.94 -5.05 -5.39
CA VAL A 5 6.03 -3.77 -4.68
C VAL A 5 7.34 -3.02 -4.90
N THR A 6 8.45 -3.74 -5.07
CA THR A 6 9.76 -3.12 -5.33
C THR A 6 9.88 -2.49 -6.72
N ASP A 7 8.96 -2.80 -7.64
CA ASP A 7 8.84 -2.12 -8.93
C ASP A 7 8.03 -0.81 -8.81
N VAL A 8 7.24 -0.66 -7.73
CA VAL A 8 6.43 0.53 -7.43
C VAL A 8 7.19 1.50 -6.52
N VAL A 9 7.77 0.98 -5.43
CA VAL A 9 8.57 1.73 -4.46
C VAL A 9 9.83 0.92 -4.15
N PRO A 10 11.04 1.41 -4.47
CA PRO A 10 12.29 0.73 -4.16
C PRO A 10 12.46 0.46 -2.67
N ILE A 11 13.19 -0.61 -2.32
CA ILE A 11 13.41 -1.00 -0.91
C ILE A 11 14.08 0.11 -0.07
N ASP A 12 14.91 0.95 -0.69
CA ASP A 12 15.55 2.07 0.00
C ASP A 12 14.52 3.12 0.43
N GLU A 13 13.56 3.45 -0.44
CA GLU A 13 12.48 4.40 -0.12
C GLU A 13 11.50 3.81 0.91
N LEU A 14 11.22 2.50 0.84
CA LEU A 14 10.42 1.82 1.88
C LEU A 14 11.08 1.92 3.25
N ARG A 15 12.42 1.79 3.31
CA ARG A 15 13.19 1.94 4.55
C ARG A 15 13.18 3.36 5.06
N GLU A 16 13.36 4.35 4.17
CA GLU A 16 13.26 5.76 4.51
C GLU A 16 11.88 6.12 5.08
N HIS A 17 10.80 5.56 4.52
CA HIS A 17 9.43 5.84 4.98
C HIS A 17 9.17 5.44 6.45
N ILE A 18 9.81 4.37 6.93
CA ILE A 18 9.71 3.90 8.32
C ILE A 18 10.95 4.26 9.16
N GLU A 19 11.80 5.15 8.64
CA GLU A 19 13.03 5.61 9.31
C GLU A 19 13.94 4.45 9.77
N PHE A 20 14.06 3.40 8.95
CA PHE A 20 14.81 2.19 9.27
C PHE A 20 16.12 2.08 8.48
N ASP A 21 17.25 2.36 9.14
CA ASP A 21 18.58 2.37 8.49
C ASP A 21 19.16 0.98 8.18
N GLY A 22 18.64 -0.08 8.81
CA GLY A 22 19.16 -1.45 8.67
C GLY A 22 18.83 -2.11 7.32
N THR A 23 19.58 -3.16 6.96
CA THR A 23 19.31 -4.03 5.79
C THR A 23 18.94 -5.46 6.18
N ASP A 24 19.02 -5.80 7.47
CA ASP A 24 18.77 -7.14 7.99
C ASP A 24 17.28 -7.53 7.94
N ARG A 25 16.39 -6.56 7.72
CA ARG A 25 14.93 -6.74 7.70
C ARG A 25 14.29 -6.56 6.32
N ASP A 26 15.06 -6.42 5.25
CA ASP A 26 14.54 -6.14 3.90
C ASP A 26 13.48 -7.14 3.46
N LYS A 27 13.64 -8.43 3.80
CA LYS A 27 12.65 -9.48 3.50
C LYS A 27 11.31 -9.26 4.22
N MET A 28 11.35 -8.78 5.46
CA MET A 28 10.17 -8.51 6.28
C MET A 28 9.49 -7.22 5.79
N ILE A 29 10.28 -6.17 5.54
CA ILE A 29 9.82 -4.90 4.98
C ILE A 29 9.12 -5.15 3.63
N THR A 30 9.77 -5.88 2.72
CA THR A 30 9.20 -6.23 1.41
C THR A 30 7.89 -7.00 1.56
N ARG A 31 7.78 -7.91 2.54
CA ARG A 31 6.56 -8.68 2.78
C ARG A 31 5.40 -7.79 3.23
N TYR A 32 5.64 -6.85 4.14
CA TYR A 32 4.61 -5.92 4.60
C TYR A 32 4.22 -4.94 3.50
N ALA A 33 5.20 -4.38 2.78
CA ALA A 33 4.94 -3.50 1.65
C ALA A 33 4.12 -4.21 0.56
N GLN A 34 4.44 -5.46 0.23
CA GLN A 34 3.64 -6.24 -0.73
C GLN A 34 2.22 -6.49 -0.22
N GLY A 35 2.05 -6.83 1.05
CA GLY A 35 0.72 -7.01 1.65
C GLY A 35 -0.11 -5.72 1.64
N ALA A 36 0.52 -4.57 1.90
CA ALA A 36 -0.11 -3.26 1.82
C ALA A 36 -0.51 -2.91 0.38
N LEU A 37 0.37 -3.18 -0.60
CA LEU A 37 0.07 -2.98 -2.02
C LEU A 37 -1.12 -3.84 -2.47
N ASP A 38 -1.10 -5.13 -2.14
CA ASP A 38 -2.19 -6.05 -2.47
C ASP A 38 -3.53 -5.60 -1.85
N TYR A 39 -3.49 -5.07 -0.62
CA TYR A 39 -4.66 -4.49 0.04
C TYR A 39 -5.18 -3.27 -0.72
N CYS A 40 -4.32 -2.30 -1.05
CA CYS A 40 -4.71 -1.08 -1.75
C CYS A 40 -5.24 -1.37 -3.16
N ILE A 41 -4.58 -2.24 -3.94
CA ILE A 41 -5.04 -2.65 -5.27
C ILE A 41 -6.43 -3.29 -5.18
N LYS A 42 -6.61 -4.22 -4.24
CA LYS A 42 -7.90 -4.90 -4.06
C LYS A 42 -9.00 -3.96 -3.56
N TRP A 43 -8.65 -2.96 -2.76
CA TRP A 43 -9.61 -1.97 -2.27
C TRP A 43 -10.10 -1.07 -3.40
N CYS A 44 -9.18 -0.61 -4.27
CA CYS A 44 -9.51 0.21 -5.42
C CYS A 44 -10.20 -0.59 -6.55
N ASP A 45 -9.86 -1.87 -6.71
CA ASP A 45 -10.46 -2.79 -7.70
C ASP A 45 -10.42 -2.25 -9.14
N GLU A 46 -9.32 -1.58 -9.51
CA GLU A 46 -9.15 -0.96 -10.83
C GLU A 46 -8.43 -1.94 -11.80
N PRO A 47 -9.15 -2.54 -12.76
CA PRO A 47 -8.59 -3.52 -13.71
C PRO A 47 -7.62 -2.91 -14.72
N ALA A 48 -7.62 -1.59 -14.92
CA ALA A 48 -6.67 -0.94 -15.81
C ALA A 48 -5.22 -0.94 -15.27
N TRP A 49 -5.02 -1.21 -13.97
CA TRP A 49 -3.68 -1.27 -13.37
C TRP A 49 -3.03 -2.63 -13.63
N THR A 50 -2.19 -2.67 -14.66
CA THR A 50 -1.53 -3.91 -15.12
C THR A 50 -0.03 -3.92 -14.84
N LYS A 51 0.59 -2.75 -14.69
CA LYS A 51 2.02 -2.56 -14.37
C LYS A 51 2.18 -1.49 -13.27
N ALA A 52 3.36 -1.45 -12.65
CA ALA A 52 3.68 -0.54 -11.55
C ALA A 52 3.38 0.93 -11.87
N GLU A 53 3.72 1.37 -13.09
CA GLU A 53 3.52 2.74 -13.59
C GLU A 53 2.04 3.15 -13.71
N ASP A 54 1.11 2.19 -13.74
CA ASP A 54 -0.32 2.49 -13.83
C ASP A 54 -0.89 2.96 -12.48
N ILE A 55 -0.18 2.70 -11.37
CA ILE A 55 -0.65 3.00 -10.02
C ILE A 55 -0.49 4.49 -9.73
N PRO A 56 -1.58 5.21 -9.40
CA PRO A 56 -1.51 6.63 -9.10
C PRO A 56 -0.72 6.92 -7.82
N ALA A 57 0.04 8.02 -7.82
CA ALA A 57 0.82 8.45 -6.65
C ALA A 57 -0.01 8.55 -5.33
N PRO A 58 -1.28 8.99 -5.32
CA PRO A 58 -2.09 8.96 -4.10
C PRO A 58 -2.31 7.55 -3.55
N VAL A 59 -2.46 6.54 -4.41
CA VAL A 59 -2.61 5.14 -4.01
C VAL A 59 -1.28 4.59 -3.47
N ILE A 60 -0.15 5.00 -4.04
CA ILE A 60 1.19 4.68 -3.51
C ILE A 60 1.34 5.28 -2.10
N ASN A 61 0.96 6.54 -1.90
CA ASN A 61 1.00 7.18 -0.56
C ASN A 61 0.09 6.47 0.44
N ALA A 62 -1.10 6.03 0.03
CA ALA A 62 -1.98 5.24 0.89
C ALA A 62 -1.36 3.88 1.25
N MET A 63 -0.72 3.22 0.29
CA MET A 63 0.01 1.97 0.51
C MET A 63 1.13 2.14 1.54
N LEU A 64 1.88 3.24 1.46
CA LEU A 64 2.93 3.56 2.44
C LEU A 64 2.37 3.72 3.86
N LEU A 65 1.22 4.40 4.02
CA LEU A 65 0.55 4.51 5.33
C LEU A 65 0.11 3.14 5.89
N VAL A 66 -0.43 2.26 5.04
CA VAL A 66 -0.84 0.91 5.45
C VAL A 66 0.39 0.03 5.77
N PHE A 67 1.47 0.18 5.01
CA PHE A 67 2.73 -0.51 5.23
C PHE A 67 3.36 -0.12 6.57
N ALA A 68 3.44 1.18 6.87
CA ALA A 68 3.96 1.68 8.14
C ALA A 68 3.13 1.16 9.33
N ASP A 69 1.79 1.16 9.19
CA ASP A 69 0.89 0.59 10.20
C ASP A 69 1.19 -0.88 10.50
N GLN A 70 1.39 -1.71 9.47
CA GLN A 70 1.75 -3.13 9.65
C GLN A 70 3.12 -3.33 10.29
N PHE A 71 4.07 -2.44 10.03
CA PHE A 71 5.42 -2.53 10.58
C PHE A 71 5.46 -2.20 12.07
N GLU A 72 4.73 -1.14 12.47
CA GLU A 72 4.66 -0.65 13.85
C GLU A 72 3.68 -1.47 14.71
N HIS A 73 2.51 -1.83 14.18
CA HIS A 73 1.44 -2.50 14.92
C HIS A 73 1.33 -3.98 14.57
N ARG A 74 2.16 -4.80 15.23
CA ARG A 74 2.37 -6.22 14.85
C ARG A 74 1.36 -7.22 15.43
N LEU A 75 0.55 -6.79 16.40
CA LEU A 75 -0.38 -7.66 17.11
C LEU A 75 -1.81 -7.37 16.67
N SER A 76 -2.63 -8.42 16.56
CA SER A 76 -4.06 -8.28 16.26
C SER A 76 -4.85 -7.63 17.40
N GLN A 77 -4.28 -7.60 18.60
CA GLN A 77 -4.81 -6.93 19.78
C GLN A 77 -3.68 -6.21 20.50
N THR A 78 -3.96 -4.99 20.93
CA THR A 78 -3.05 -4.14 21.68
C THR A 78 -3.77 -3.63 22.91
N GLU A 79 -3.01 -3.36 23.98
CA GLU A 79 -3.57 -2.78 25.20
C GLU A 79 -3.96 -1.31 24.99
N VAL A 80 -3.27 -0.64 24.07
CA VAL A 80 -3.56 0.73 23.64
C VAL A 80 -4.52 0.73 22.44
N GLN A 81 -5.49 1.65 22.46
CA GLN A 81 -6.40 1.83 21.34
C GLN A 81 -5.67 2.48 20.16
N LEU A 82 -5.81 1.89 18.97
CA LEU A 82 -5.37 2.49 17.71
C LEU A 82 -6.53 3.25 17.06
N TYR A 83 -6.23 4.40 16.47
CA TYR A 83 -7.20 5.23 15.75
C TYR A 83 -6.91 5.21 14.26
N THR A 84 -7.97 5.13 13.46
CA THR A 84 -7.83 5.11 12.00
C THR A 84 -7.33 6.45 11.47
N ASN A 85 -6.26 6.43 10.68
CA ASN A 85 -5.84 7.58 9.89
C ASN A 85 -6.71 7.68 8.63
N ALA A 86 -7.62 8.66 8.60
CA ALA A 86 -8.54 8.88 7.47
C ALA A 86 -7.83 9.16 6.14
N SER A 87 -6.56 9.58 6.17
CA SER A 87 -5.81 9.90 4.95
C SER A 87 -5.64 8.68 4.04
N ALA A 88 -5.42 7.49 4.59
CA ALA A 88 -5.26 6.28 3.79
C ALA A 88 -6.50 5.98 2.94
N GLU A 89 -7.69 6.08 3.55
CA GLU A 89 -8.96 5.91 2.82
C GLU A 89 -9.21 7.06 1.84
N ASN A 90 -9.04 8.32 2.27
CA ASN A 90 -9.30 9.50 1.45
C ASN A 90 -8.46 9.53 0.16
N LEU A 91 -7.20 9.08 0.24
CA LEU A 91 -6.31 8.99 -0.90
C LEU A 91 -6.75 7.93 -1.92
N MET A 92 -7.24 6.78 -1.44
CA MET A 92 -7.70 5.70 -2.32
C MET A 92 -9.09 5.96 -2.89
N TRP A 93 -9.96 6.68 -2.18
CA TRP A 93 -11.39 6.83 -2.50
C TRP A 93 -11.69 7.28 -3.93
N PHE A 94 -10.92 8.24 -4.45
CA PHE A 94 -11.11 8.77 -5.80
C PHE A 94 -10.67 7.81 -6.91
N TYR A 95 -9.90 6.78 -6.57
CA TYR A 95 -9.37 5.79 -7.50
C TYR A 95 -10.06 4.43 -7.38
N ARG A 96 -11.12 4.34 -6.58
CA ARG A 96 -11.93 3.15 -6.48
C ARG A 96 -12.83 3.02 -7.70
N ASN A 97 -12.76 1.86 -8.35
CA ASN A 97 -13.69 1.48 -9.39
C ASN A 97 -15.04 1.12 -8.78
N TRP A 98 -16.00 2.05 -8.88
CA TRP A 98 -17.37 1.83 -8.41
C TRP A 98 -18.23 1.06 -9.42
N SER A 99 -17.77 0.97 -10.67
CA SER A 99 -18.59 0.52 -11.78
C SER A 99 -18.50 -0.99 -12.04
N ASN A 100 -17.54 -1.68 -11.41
CA ASN A 100 -17.19 -3.08 -11.70
C ASN A 100 -16.97 -3.38 -13.19
N LYS A 101 -16.66 -2.36 -14.01
CA LYS A 101 -16.39 -2.52 -15.44
C LYS A 101 -14.90 -2.76 -15.66
N ALA A 102 -14.59 -3.70 -16.54
CA ALA A 102 -13.24 -4.10 -16.92
C ALA A 102 -12.57 -3.16 -17.95
N GLY A 103 -13.21 -2.04 -18.31
CA GLY A 103 -12.73 -1.11 -19.33
C GLY A 103 -13.06 0.32 -18.92
N GLY A 104 -12.02 1.07 -18.59
CA GLY A 104 -12.09 2.41 -18.03
C GLY A 104 -12.83 3.41 -18.91
N GLU A 105 -13.71 4.16 -18.27
CA GLU A 105 -13.69 5.61 -18.10
C GLU A 105 -14.72 5.91 -16.98
N PRO A 106 -14.56 7.01 -16.21
CA PRO A 106 -15.56 7.41 -15.21
C PRO A 106 -16.97 7.65 -15.79
#